data_AF-A0A969ZPL4-F1
#
_entry.id   AF-A0A969ZPL4-F1
#
_cell.length_a   1.000
_cell.length_b   1.000
_cell.length_c   1.000
_cell.angle_alpha   90.00
_cell.angle_beta   90.00
_cell.angle_gamma   90.00
#
_symmetry.space_group_name_H-M   'P 1'
#
loop_
_entity.id
_entity.type
_entity.pdbx_description
1 polymer ?
#
loop_
_entity_poly.entity_id
_entity_poly.type
_entity_poly.pdbx_seq_one_letter_code
_entity_poly.pdbx_strand_id
1 'polypeptide(L)'
;MYWIGEIIYKKFSEDNVTIKIPKKLLLDLMKQVKRHNDILHLESELIDNFAIHENIHNTEIILTKLFVLTADPYEREEIILFLTIAEFLVLRDIVFCNNSIIHLRTKINFSLLKAYKELFQQIENLYQLLNGDEVNAYWGYIKSN
;
A
#
# COMPACT_ATOMS: atom_id res chain seq x y z
N MET A 1 12.38 6.43 25.29
CA MET A 1 11.30 5.88 24.45
C MET A 1 11.61 5.93 22.94
N TYR A 2 12.76 6.47 22.50
CA TYR A 2 13.18 6.50 21.08
C TYR A 2 13.58 5.11 20.51
N TRP A 3 14.20 4.25 21.33
CA TRP A 3 14.72 2.95 20.90
C TRP A 3 13.65 1.98 20.40
N ILE A 4 12.43 2.00 20.97
CA ILE A 4 11.35 1.10 20.56
C ILE A 4 10.86 1.48 19.15
N GLY A 5 10.73 2.78 18.87
CA GLY A 5 10.29 3.26 17.56
C GLY A 5 11.25 2.86 16.43
N GLU A 6 12.56 3.04 16.63
CA GLU A 6 13.58 2.67 15.64
C GLU A 6 13.64 1.14 15.41
N ILE A 7 13.52 0.34 16.48
CA ILE A 7 13.50 -1.12 16.36
C ILE A 7 12.27 -1.58 15.56
N ILE A 8 11.11 -1.00 15.84
CA ILE A 8 9.88 -1.34 15.11
C ILE A 8 9.93 -0.83 13.67
N TYR A 9 10.49 0.34 13.42
CA TYR A 9 10.74 0.84 12.06
C TYR A 9 11.57 -0.16 11.26
N LYS A 10 12.74 -0.56 11.78
CA LYS A 10 13.60 -1.58 11.13
C LYS A 10 12.86 -2.89 10.89
N LYS A 11 12.14 -3.39 11.90
CA LYS A 11 11.31 -4.59 11.78
C LYS A 11 10.31 -4.45 10.62
N PHE A 12 9.60 -3.34 10.53
CA PHE A 12 8.57 -3.15 9.50
C PHE A 12 9.16 -2.94 8.09
N SER A 13 10.39 -2.42 7.99
CA SER A 13 11.13 -2.31 6.74
C SER A 13 11.70 -3.65 6.25
N GLU A 14 11.75 -4.68 7.10
CA GLU A 14 12.36 -5.99 6.78
C GLU A 14 11.34 -7.13 6.72
N ASP A 15 10.39 -7.15 7.65
CA ASP A 15 9.35 -8.18 7.72
C ASP A 15 8.40 -8.03 6.53
N ASN A 16 8.04 -9.17 5.93
CA ASN A 16 7.27 -9.19 4.70
C ASN A 16 5.85 -9.74 4.91
N VAL A 17 4.91 -9.21 4.13
CA VAL A 17 3.57 -9.72 3.91
C VAL A 17 3.40 -10.08 2.44
N THR A 18 2.53 -11.06 2.18
CA THR A 18 2.17 -11.49 0.83
C THR A 18 0.72 -11.18 0.54
N ILE A 19 0.47 -10.53 -0.60
CA ILE A 19 -0.88 -10.19 -1.06
C ILE A 19 -1.13 -10.87 -2.40
N LYS A 20 -2.35 -11.37 -2.56
CA LYS A 20 -2.82 -11.92 -3.84
C LYS A 20 -3.67 -10.85 -4.50
N ILE A 21 -3.27 -10.42 -5.69
CA ILE A 21 -4.01 -9.39 -6.42
C ILE A 21 -4.64 -10.06 -7.64
N PRO A 22 -5.97 -9.95 -7.82
CA PRO A 22 -6.59 -10.35 -9.07
C PRO A 22 -5.93 -9.62 -10.24
N LYS A 23 -5.44 -10.34 -11.25
CA LYS A 23 -4.63 -9.77 -12.35
C LYS A 23 -5.37 -8.65 -13.10
N LYS A 24 -6.69 -8.77 -13.22
CA LYS A 24 -7.57 -7.75 -13.80
C LYS A 24 -7.54 -6.38 -13.08
N LEU A 25 -7.08 -6.33 -11.82
CA LEU A 25 -6.94 -5.10 -11.05
C LEU A 25 -5.55 -4.47 -11.16
N LEU A 26 -4.54 -5.18 -11.70
CA LEU A 26 -3.15 -4.72 -11.70
C LEU A 26 -2.99 -3.32 -12.28
N LEU A 27 -3.53 -3.09 -13.48
CA LEU A 27 -3.41 -1.80 -14.17
C LEU A 27 -4.11 -0.67 -13.39
N ASP A 28 -5.26 -0.95 -12.79
CA ASP A 28 -6.00 0.04 -12.00
C ASP A 28 -5.27 0.35 -10.69
N LEU A 29 -4.69 -0.66 -10.04
CA LEU A 29 -3.89 -0.47 -8.83
C LEU A 29 -2.62 0.34 -9.14
N MET A 30 -1.92 0.06 -10.25
CA MET A 30 -0.76 0.86 -10.67
C MET A 30 -1.11 2.33 -10.88
N LYS A 31 -2.26 2.62 -11.52
CA LYS A 31 -2.73 4.01 -11.69
C LYS A 31 -3.04 4.67 -10.34
N GLN A 32 -3.59 3.93 -9.39
CA GLN A 32 -3.90 4.41 -8.05
C GLN A 32 -2.62 4.73 -7.27
N VAL A 33 -1.64 3.82 -7.29
CA VAL A 33 -0.32 4.01 -6.65
C VAL A 33 0.40 5.20 -7.27
N LYS A 34 0.42 5.31 -8.61
CA LYS A 34 1.00 6.47 -9.29
C LYS A 34 0.34 7.78 -8.85
N ARG A 35 -1.00 7.83 -8.82
CA ARG A 35 -1.72 9.04 -8.39
C ARG A 35 -1.40 9.40 -6.94
N HIS A 36 -1.26 8.42 -6.06
CA HIS A 36 -0.84 8.66 -4.68
C HIS A 36 0.57 9.24 -4.63
N ASN A 37 1.51 8.68 -5.42
CA ASN A 37 2.87 9.21 -5.53
C ASN A 37 2.88 10.67 -6.01
N ASP A 38 2.11 10.98 -7.05
CA ASP A 38 2.00 12.34 -7.59
C ASP A 38 1.50 13.32 -6.49
N ILE A 39 0.60 12.89 -5.60
CA ILE A 39 0.10 13.72 -4.48
C ILE A 39 1.18 13.89 -3.40
N LEU A 40 1.85 12.82 -2.99
CA LEU A 40 2.90 12.90 -1.97
C LEU A 40 4.07 13.79 -2.40
N HIS A 41 4.45 13.74 -3.68
CA HIS A 41 5.49 14.63 -4.22
C HIS A 41 5.06 16.11 -4.13
N LEU A 42 3.80 16.44 -4.44
CA LEU A 42 3.27 17.79 -4.24
C LEU A 42 3.26 18.20 -2.75
N GLU A 43 2.95 17.27 -1.84
CA GLU A 43 3.00 17.54 -0.40
C GLU A 43 4.44 17.78 0.08
N SER A 44 5.42 17.04 -0.44
CA SER A 44 6.85 17.17 -0.09
C SER A 44 7.45 18.51 -0.52
N GLU A 45 6.94 19.14 -1.58
CA GLU A 45 7.34 20.49 -2.00
C GLU A 45 6.88 21.57 -1.00
N LEU A 46 5.84 21.28 -0.22
CA LEU A 46 5.26 22.21 0.75
C LEU A 46 5.81 21.99 2.17
N ILE A 47 6.06 20.72 2.53
CA ILE A 47 6.45 20.31 3.88
C ILE A 47 7.59 19.31 3.77
N ASP A 48 8.77 19.69 4.24
CA ASP A 48 9.89 18.77 4.40
C ASP A 48 9.67 17.92 5.66
N ASN A 49 9.11 16.72 5.48
CA ASN A 49 8.73 15.81 6.56
C ASN A 49 9.18 14.38 6.23
N PHE A 50 9.84 13.74 7.19
CA PHE A 50 10.36 12.38 7.02
C PHE A 50 9.28 11.35 6.67
N ALA A 51 8.09 11.41 7.30
CA ALA A 51 7.00 10.50 6.98
C ALA A 51 6.50 10.65 5.53
N ILE A 52 6.53 11.86 4.96
CA ILE A 52 6.18 12.08 3.56
C ILE A 52 7.23 11.41 2.66
N HIS A 53 8.52 11.64 2.90
CA HIS A 53 9.60 11.03 2.12
C HIS A 53 9.61 9.50 2.22
N GLU A 54 9.36 8.96 3.41
CA GLU A 54 9.22 7.52 3.63
C GLU A 54 8.03 6.94 2.85
N ASN A 55 6.89 7.63 2.85
CA ASN A 55 5.73 7.21 2.08
C ASN A 55 5.98 7.30 0.56
N ILE A 56 6.70 8.31 0.07
CA ILE A 56 7.13 8.41 -1.34
C ILE A 56 7.98 7.19 -1.69
N HIS A 57 9.01 6.92 -0.89
CA HIS A 57 9.92 5.80 -1.12
C HIS A 57 9.17 4.47 -1.21
N ASN A 58 8.33 4.17 -0.22
CA ASN A 58 7.52 2.96 -0.20
C ASN A 58 6.53 2.90 -1.38
N THR A 59 5.91 4.02 -1.75
CA THR A 59 5.01 4.11 -2.92
C THR A 59 5.74 3.79 -4.23
N GLU A 60 6.95 4.31 -4.41
CA GLU A 60 7.77 4.07 -5.60
C GLU A 60 8.23 2.61 -5.70
N ILE A 61 8.56 1.98 -4.55
CA ILE A 61 8.87 0.55 -4.51
C ILE A 61 7.64 -0.28 -4.90
N ILE A 62 6.47 0.01 -4.33
CA ILE A 62 5.21 -0.67 -4.69
C ILE A 62 4.95 -0.55 -6.19
N LEU A 63 5.10 0.65 -6.76
CA LEU A 63 4.90 0.87 -8.19
C LEU A 63 5.86 0.04 -9.04
N THR A 64 7.13 0.00 -8.67
CA THR A 64 8.16 -0.83 -9.31
C THR A 64 7.80 -2.32 -9.24
N LYS A 65 7.42 -2.82 -8.06
CA LYS A 65 7.03 -4.23 -7.86
C LYS A 65 5.81 -4.59 -8.71
N LEU A 66 4.79 -3.73 -8.75
CA LEU A 66 3.62 -3.92 -9.62
C LEU A 66 4.00 -3.89 -11.11
N PHE A 67 4.90 -2.99 -11.52
CA PHE A 67 5.38 -2.92 -12.89
C PHE A 67 6.08 -4.21 -13.31
N VAL A 68 6.95 -4.78 -12.47
CA VAL A 68 7.60 -6.07 -12.75
C VAL A 68 6.58 -7.20 -12.91
N LEU A 69 5.51 -7.20 -12.11
CA LEU A 69 4.43 -8.20 -12.20
C LEU A 69 3.61 -8.12 -13.51
N THR A 70 3.76 -7.06 -14.31
CA THR A 70 3.15 -7.01 -15.65
C THR A 70 3.73 -8.04 -16.61
N ALA A 71 4.96 -8.51 -16.35
CA ALA A 71 5.61 -9.55 -17.14
C ALA A 71 5.15 -10.98 -16.81
N ASP A 72 4.36 -11.18 -15.74
CA ASP A 72 3.83 -12.50 -15.36
C ASP A 72 2.90 -13.05 -16.48
N PRO A 73 2.91 -14.35 -16.83
CA PRO A 73 2.14 -14.89 -17.96
C PRO A 73 0.64 -14.63 -17.84
N TYR A 74 -0.02 -14.33 -18.97
CA TYR A 74 -1.44 -13.95 -19.02
C TYR A 74 -2.41 -14.99 -18.44
N GLU A 75 -1.99 -16.25 -18.34
CA GLU A 75 -2.83 -17.37 -17.91
C GLU A 75 -3.15 -17.39 -16.40
N ARG A 76 -2.45 -16.59 -15.59
CA ARG A 76 -2.71 -16.51 -14.14
C ARG A 76 -3.83 -15.51 -13.83
N GLU A 77 -4.83 -15.96 -13.07
CA GLU A 77 -5.92 -15.11 -12.60
C GLU A 77 -5.50 -14.18 -11.45
N GLU A 78 -4.48 -14.56 -10.69
CA GLU A 78 -3.93 -13.82 -9.56
C GLU A 78 -2.42 -13.63 -9.70
N ILE A 79 -1.92 -12.47 -9.26
CA ILE A 79 -0.50 -12.19 -9.10
C ILE A 79 -0.17 -12.14 -7.60
N ILE A 80 1.05 -12.53 -7.26
CA ILE A 80 1.54 -12.52 -5.88
C ILE A 80 2.44 -11.31 -5.71
N LEU A 81 2.08 -10.41 -4.80
CA LEU A 81 2.86 -9.22 -4.45
C LEU A 81 3.48 -9.41 -3.07
N PHE A 82 4.82 -9.30 -3.01
CA PHE A 82 5.58 -9.34 -1.76
C PHE A 82 5.91 -7.92 -1.31
N LEU A 83 5.46 -7.56 -0.12
CA LEU A 83 5.66 -6.23 0.45
C LEU A 83 6.32 -6.33 1.82
N THR A 84 7.12 -5.34 2.19
CA THR A 84 7.48 -5.13 3.59
C THR A 84 6.22 -4.69 4.37
N ILE A 85 6.23 -4.74 5.70
CA ILE A 85 5.09 -4.23 6.49
C ILE A 85 4.92 -2.71 6.24
N ALA A 86 6.02 -1.96 6.14
CA ALA A 86 5.98 -0.53 5.82
C ALA A 86 5.28 -0.25 4.47
N GLU A 87 5.68 -0.96 3.41
CA GLU A 87 5.03 -0.88 2.10
C GLU A 87 3.57 -1.36 2.14
N PHE A 88 3.27 -2.40 2.90
CA PHE A 88 1.90 -2.90 3.08
C PHE A 88 0.98 -1.85 3.71
N LEU A 89 1.46 -1.12 4.72
CA LEU A 89 0.70 -0.05 5.35
C LEU A 89 0.37 1.07 4.34
N VAL A 90 1.33 1.45 3.48
CA VAL A 90 1.09 2.41 2.40
C VAL A 90 0.09 1.87 1.38
N LEU A 91 0.23 0.62 0.93
CA LEU A 91 -0.72 0.01 0.01
C LEU A 91 -2.13 -0.04 0.59
N ARG A 92 -2.26 -0.35 1.88
CA ARG A 92 -3.55 -0.35 2.58
C ARG A 92 -4.21 1.02 2.51
N ASP A 93 -3.48 2.09 2.80
CA ASP A 93 -4.02 3.45 2.73
C ASP A 93 -4.46 3.81 1.31
N ILE A 94 -3.65 3.46 0.30
CA ILE A 94 -4.01 3.65 -1.12
C ILE A 94 -5.32 2.90 -1.43
N VAL A 95 -5.43 1.63 -1.07
CA VAL A 95 -6.60 0.81 -1.39
C VAL A 95 -7.83 1.30 -0.62
N PHE A 96 -7.67 1.73 0.64
CA PHE A 96 -8.73 2.30 1.48
C PHE A 96 -9.25 3.62 0.91
N CYS A 97 -8.37 4.56 0.56
CA CYS A 97 -8.73 5.84 -0.04
C CYS A 97 -9.49 5.63 -1.36
N ASN A 98 -9.04 4.68 -2.19
CA ASN A 98 -9.71 4.37 -3.45
C ASN A 98 -11.04 3.62 -3.25
N ASN A 99 -11.15 2.71 -2.27
CA ASN A 99 -12.43 2.08 -1.90
C ASN A 99 -13.45 3.14 -1.46
N SER A 100 -12.96 4.12 -0.71
CA SER A 100 -13.73 5.28 -0.26
C SER A 100 -14.09 6.26 -1.39
N ILE A 101 -13.65 6.03 -2.62
CA ILE A 101 -14.00 6.84 -3.80
C ILE A 101 -14.75 5.98 -4.84
N ILE A 102 -14.59 4.66 -4.83
CA ILE A 102 -15.23 3.73 -5.78
C ILE A 102 -16.76 3.80 -5.71
N HIS A 103 -17.35 4.07 -4.55
CA HIS A 103 -18.80 4.27 -4.42
C HIS A 103 -19.31 5.53 -5.13
N LEU A 104 -18.43 6.46 -5.53
CA LEU A 104 -18.76 7.63 -6.36
C LEU A 104 -18.62 7.36 -7.87
N ARG A 105 -18.16 6.17 -8.29
CA ARG A 105 -18.04 5.78 -9.70
C ARG A 105 -19.16 4.84 -10.11
N THR A 106 -20.29 5.42 -10.53
CA THR A 106 -21.46 4.73 -11.13
C THR A 106 -21.20 3.98 -12.45
N LYS A 107 -19.94 3.89 -12.92
CA LYS A 107 -19.54 3.30 -14.20
C LYS A 107 -18.59 2.08 -14.09
N ILE A 108 -18.25 1.61 -12.88
CA ILE A 108 -17.38 0.44 -12.71
C ILE A 108 -18.18 -0.84 -12.98
N ASN A 109 -17.63 -1.74 -13.81
CA ASN A 109 -18.21 -3.07 -14.05
C ASN A 109 -18.32 -3.84 -12.72
N PHE A 110 -19.47 -4.47 -12.48
CA PHE A 110 -19.74 -5.26 -11.28
C PHE A 110 -18.65 -6.30 -10.94
N SER A 111 -18.05 -6.94 -11.94
CA SER A 111 -16.95 -7.92 -11.74
C SER A 111 -15.66 -7.29 -11.20
N LEU A 112 -15.35 -6.05 -11.61
CA LEU A 112 -14.20 -5.31 -11.09
C LEU A 112 -14.47 -4.81 -9.67
N LEU A 113 -15.69 -4.32 -9.41
CA LEU A 113 -16.11 -3.90 -8.07
C LEU A 113 -16.01 -5.05 -7.06
N LYS A 114 -16.48 -6.24 -7.43
CA LYS A 114 -16.40 -7.44 -6.58
C LYS A 114 -14.95 -7.79 -6.24
N ALA A 115 -14.09 -7.88 -7.25
CA ALA A 115 -12.68 -8.21 -7.04
C ALA A 115 -11.96 -7.15 -6.20
N TYR A 116 -12.29 -5.88 -6.36
CA TYR A 116 -11.70 -4.82 -5.56
C TYR A 116 -12.15 -4.91 -4.09
N LYS A 117 -13.42 -5.23 -3.82
CA LYS A 117 -13.90 -5.48 -2.45
C LYS A 117 -13.21 -6.68 -1.81
N GLU A 118 -12.97 -7.74 -2.57
CA GLU A 118 -12.23 -8.92 -2.11
C GLU A 118 -10.78 -8.56 -1.77
N LEU A 119 -10.10 -7.78 -2.61
CA LEU A 119 -8.76 -7.25 -2.34
C LEU A 119 -8.74 -6.39 -1.07
N PHE A 120 -9.70 -5.47 -0.93
CA PHE A 120 -9.83 -4.63 0.25
C PHE A 120 -10.01 -5.48 1.53
N GLN A 121 -10.92 -6.45 1.50
CA GLN A 121 -11.15 -7.35 2.64
C GLN A 121 -9.90 -8.16 3.00
N GLN A 122 -9.18 -8.65 2.00
CA GLN A 122 -7.91 -9.36 2.22
C GLN A 122 -6.89 -8.48 2.94
N ILE A 123 -6.71 -7.25 2.48
CA ILE A 123 -5.79 -6.27 3.08
C ILE A 123 -6.20 -5.97 4.53
N GLU A 124 -7.48 -5.72 4.79
CA GLU A 124 -7.95 -5.47 6.16
C GLU A 124 -7.76 -6.67 7.08
N ASN A 125 -7.99 -7.89 6.59
CA ASN A 125 -7.76 -9.11 7.36
C ASN A 125 -6.27 -9.26 7.72
N LEU A 126 -5.35 -8.98 6.78
CA LEU A 126 -3.91 -9.00 7.04
C LEU A 126 -3.50 -7.92 8.05
N TYR A 127 -4.10 -6.73 7.94
CA TYR A 127 -3.83 -5.62 8.86
C TYR A 127 -4.24 -5.97 10.30
N GLN A 128 -5.37 -6.65 10.48
CA GLN A 128 -5.84 -7.11 11.81
C GLN A 128 -4.91 -8.13 12.47
N LEU A 129 -4.02 -8.79 11.72
CA LEU A 129 -3.01 -9.69 12.27
C LEU A 129 -1.77 -8.96 12.80
N LEU A 130 -1.59 -7.68 12.46
CA LEU A 130 -0.49 -6.88 12.97
C LEU A 130 -0.74 -6.49 14.43
N ASN A 131 0.34 -6.40 15.20
CA ASN A 131 0.26 -5.88 16.56
C ASN A 131 0.00 -4.36 16.52
N GLY A 132 -1.16 -3.93 17.03
CA GLY A 132 -1.57 -2.53 17.03
C GLY A 132 -0.60 -1.60 17.77
N ASP A 133 0.07 -2.07 18.83
CA ASP A 133 1.07 -1.28 19.55
C ASP A 133 2.33 -1.05 18.70
N GLU A 134 2.73 -2.05 17.92
CA GLU A 134 3.84 -1.92 16.98
C GLU A 134 3.48 -0.97 15.84
N VAL A 135 2.27 -1.09 15.27
CA VAL A 135 1.79 -0.14 14.24
C VAL A 135 1.80 1.30 14.77
N ASN A 136 1.34 1.51 16.00
CA ASN A 136 1.38 2.83 16.63
C ASN A 136 2.82 3.33 16.87
N ALA A 137 3.72 2.45 17.30
CA ALA A 137 5.13 2.78 17.49
C ALA A 137 5.83 3.15 16.17
N TYR A 138 5.53 2.42 15.09
CA TYR A 138 6.00 2.74 13.74
C TYR A 138 5.56 4.13 13.30
N TRP A 139 4.25 4.41 13.36
CA TRP A 139 3.73 5.73 12.99
C TRP A 139 4.26 6.85 13.87
N GLY A 140 4.40 6.59 15.18
CA GLY A 140 4.99 7.53 16.11
C GLY A 140 6.44 7.87 15.77
N TYR A 141 7.22 6.87 15.37
CA TYR A 141 8.62 7.06 14.97
C TYR A 141 8.72 7.92 13.71
N ILE A 142 8.05 7.55 12.61
CA ILE A 142 8.22 8.28 11.35
C ILE A 142 7.65 9.70 11.40
N LYS A 143 6.66 9.97 12.26
CA LYS A 143 6.11 11.33 12.43
C LYS A 143 6.97 12.25 13.29
N SER A 144 7.84 11.68 14.11
CA SER A 144 8.66 12.43 15.09
C SER A 144 10.10 12.64 14.65
N ASN A 145 10.48 12.10 13.50
CA ASN A 145 11.76 12.32 12.82
C ASN A 145 11.52 13.09 11.53
#